data_AF-A0A534UT53-F1
#
_entry.id   AF-A0A534UT53-F1
#
_cell.length_a   1.000
_cell.length_b   1.000
_cell.length_c   1.000
_cell.angle_alpha   90.00
_cell.angle_beta   90.00
_cell.angle_gamma   90.00
#
_symmetry.space_group_name_H-M   'P 1'
#
loop_
_entity.id
_entity.type
_entity.pdbx_description
1 polymer ?
#
loop_
_entity_poly.entity_id
_entity_poly.type
_entity_poly.pdbx_seq_one_letter_code
_entity_poly.pdbx_strand_id
1 'polypeptide(L)'
;MDRKLFCSRTERFDHRVVASALVLLVVTLLLLAGPARAAPEADAPEGAAPLVLALAPPEQPGTDDPDLDFDIPATAAPQQAVSSQDSHLSLRRGMLVGHQALGFGLLATDLAATIVGQLNYNDHFVSGAPTGRYQSAHRTLAWATVGTFVATGALAVFAPSPPRRVSQGFDRIALHKWCMASATAAMVAQAALGMATAGREGRLNQQDVGKAHLVIGYFTFAALAIGFGSLVF
;
A
#
# COMPACT_ATOMS: atom_id res chain seq x y z
N MET A 1 54.24 -11.81 10.36
CA MET A 1 53.66 -10.66 9.63
C MET A 1 52.20 -10.98 9.36
N ASP A 2 51.33 -10.56 10.27
CA ASP A 2 49.90 -10.86 10.25
C ASP A 2 49.11 -9.89 9.36
N ARG A 3 48.42 -10.42 8.35
CA ARG A 3 47.47 -9.70 7.51
C ARG A 3 46.05 -10.20 7.81
N LYS A 4 45.50 -9.81 8.95
CA LYS A 4 44.06 -9.81 9.20
C LYS A 4 43.76 -8.59 10.04
N LEU A 5 43.17 -7.55 9.43
CA LEU A 5 42.39 -6.47 10.07
C LEU A 5 42.02 -5.44 8.99
N PHE A 6 41.18 -5.84 8.04
CA PHE A 6 40.30 -4.89 7.34
C PHE A 6 38.94 -5.57 7.27
N CYS A 7 38.27 -5.60 8.42
CA CYS A 7 36.87 -5.93 8.54
C CYS A 7 36.09 -4.71 8.01
N SER A 8 35.60 -4.79 6.78
CA SER A 8 34.60 -3.84 6.29
C SER A 8 33.30 -4.11 7.05
N ARG A 9 33.09 -3.35 8.12
CA ARG A 9 31.77 -3.14 8.72
C ARG A 9 30.96 -2.33 7.71
N THR A 10 30.46 -2.97 6.66
CA THR A 10 29.31 -2.45 5.94
C THR A 10 28.14 -2.61 6.89
N GLU A 11 27.70 -1.49 7.46
CA GLU A 11 26.40 -1.45 8.12
C GLU A 11 25.37 -1.94 7.12
N ARG A 12 24.84 -3.14 7.35
CA ARG A 12 23.63 -3.59 6.68
C ARG A 12 22.56 -2.61 7.14
N PHE A 13 22.27 -1.63 6.28
CA PHE A 13 21.11 -0.77 6.41
C PHE A 13 19.90 -1.69 6.59
N ASP A 14 19.38 -1.77 7.82
CA ASP A 14 18.23 -2.62 8.09
C ASP A 14 17.02 -1.95 7.43
N HIS A 15 16.66 -2.46 6.26
CA HIS A 15 15.57 -1.95 5.44
C HIS A 15 14.25 -1.91 6.23
N ARG A 16 14.12 -2.72 7.29
CA ARG A 16 12.97 -2.72 8.20
C ARG A 16 12.97 -1.49 9.09
N VAL A 17 14.12 -1.07 9.60
CA VAL A 17 14.28 0.16 10.41
C VAL A 17 13.96 1.40 9.57
N VAL A 18 14.45 1.45 8.32
CA VAL A 18 14.14 2.56 7.41
C VAL A 18 12.65 2.58 7.05
N ALA A 19 12.05 1.44 6.74
CA ALA A 19 10.62 1.35 6.46
C ALA A 19 9.76 1.77 7.66
N SER A 20 10.11 1.33 8.87
CA SER A 20 9.42 1.73 10.10
C SER A 20 9.56 3.22 10.40
N ALA A 21 10.74 3.81 10.22
CA ALA A 21 10.95 5.24 10.41
C ALA A 21 10.14 6.09 9.41
N LEU A 22 10.05 5.62 8.16
CA LEU A 22 9.29 6.28 7.10
C LEU A 22 7.77 6.19 7.34
N VAL A 23 7.29 5.03 7.81
CA VAL A 23 5.89 4.87 8.27
C VAL A 23 5.60 5.81 9.43
N LEU A 24 6.49 5.90 10.42
CA LEU A 24 6.31 6.79 11.57
C LEU A 24 6.28 8.27 11.15
N LEU A 25 7.13 8.67 10.19
CA LEU A 25 7.14 10.00 9.61
C LEU A 25 5.79 10.32 8.94
N VAL A 26 5.27 9.41 8.12
CA VAL A 26 3.98 9.60 7.44
C VAL A 26 2.84 9.64 8.46
N VAL A 27 2.84 8.78 9.48
CA VAL A 27 1.85 8.82 10.58
C VAL A 27 1.92 10.13 11.35
N THR A 28 3.13 10.63 11.62
CA THR A 28 3.32 11.92 12.31
C THR A 28 2.80 13.08 11.46
N LEU A 29 3.06 13.07 10.15
CA LEU A 29 2.48 14.03 9.20
C LEU A 29 0.95 13.92 9.12
N LEU A 30 0.40 12.71 9.22
CA LEU A 30 -1.04 12.46 9.26
C LEU A 30 -1.68 13.03 10.54
N LEU A 31 -1.02 12.91 11.69
CA LEU A 31 -1.50 13.42 12.98
C LEU A 31 -1.40 14.95 13.09
N LEU A 32 -0.48 15.57 12.35
CA LEU A 32 -0.36 17.03 12.25
C LEU A 32 -1.46 17.64 11.36
N ALA A 33 -2.11 16.82 10.52
CA ALA A 33 -3.26 17.23 9.75
C ALA A 33 -4.51 17.15 10.63
N GLY A 34 -5.06 18.31 11.00
CA GLY A 34 -6.30 18.38 11.77
C GLY A 34 -7.45 17.57 11.14
N PRO A 35 -8.45 17.15 11.94
CA PRO A 35 -9.45 16.18 11.51
C PRO A 35 -10.22 16.70 10.30
N ALA A 36 -10.25 15.90 9.23
CA ALA A 36 -11.16 16.12 8.12
C ALA A 36 -12.60 16.03 8.65
N ARG A 37 -13.35 17.12 8.55
CA ARG A 37 -14.77 17.13 8.88
C ARG A 37 -15.48 16.16 7.94
N ALA A 38 -16.12 15.14 8.51
CA ALA A 38 -16.90 14.16 7.75
C ALA A 38 -17.94 14.88 6.89
N ALA A 39 -17.92 14.59 5.59
CA ALA A 39 -19.00 14.97 4.70
C ALA A 39 -20.24 14.10 5.03
N PRO A 40 -21.46 14.62 4.85
CA PRO A 40 -22.68 13.88 5.16
C PRO A 40 -22.81 12.67 4.23
N GLU A 41 -23.20 11.57 4.86
CA GLU A 41 -23.47 10.25 4.28
C GLU A 41 -24.58 10.38 3.22
N ALA A 42 -24.27 9.98 1.99
CA ALA A 42 -25.25 9.89 0.92
C ALA A 42 -25.92 8.51 0.98
N ASP A 43 -27.26 8.51 1.06
CA ASP A 43 -28.12 7.33 1.08
C ASP A 43 -27.75 6.31 0.00
N ALA A 44 -27.51 5.08 0.45
CA ALA A 44 -27.42 3.92 -0.42
C ALA A 44 -28.84 3.40 -0.73
N PRO A 45 -29.20 3.09 -1.99
CA PRO A 45 -30.47 2.45 -2.27
C PRO A 45 -30.47 1.00 -1.78
N GLU A 46 -31.45 0.74 -0.93
CA GLU A 46 -31.91 -0.56 -0.45
C GLU A 46 -32.44 -1.40 -1.62
N GLY A 47 -31.94 -2.63 -1.80
CA GLY A 47 -32.55 -3.61 -2.71
C GLY A 47 -31.60 -4.52 -3.47
N ALA A 48 -31.06 -5.53 -2.80
CA ALA A 48 -30.62 -6.76 -3.48
C ALA A 48 -30.86 -7.95 -2.53
N ALA A 49 -31.84 -8.78 -2.88
CA ALA A 49 -32.17 -10.01 -2.17
C ALA A 49 -30.96 -10.96 -2.11
N PRO A 50 -30.83 -11.80 -1.05
CA PRO A 50 -29.79 -12.80 -1.02
C PRO A 50 -30.13 -13.91 -2.03
N LEU A 51 -29.31 -14.06 -3.06
CA LEU A 51 -29.32 -15.24 -3.92
C LEU A 51 -28.70 -16.40 -3.12
N VAL A 52 -29.55 -17.18 -2.43
CA VAL A 52 -29.13 -18.42 -1.79
C VAL A 52 -28.98 -19.48 -2.88
N LEU A 53 -27.74 -19.72 -3.30
CA LEU A 53 -27.40 -20.91 -4.08
C LEU A 53 -27.36 -22.09 -3.12
N ALA A 54 -28.42 -22.90 -3.11
CA ALA A 54 -28.45 -24.17 -2.40
C ALA A 54 -27.45 -25.13 -3.08
N LEU A 55 -26.24 -25.23 -2.54
CA LEU A 55 -25.32 -26.30 -2.85
C LEU A 55 -25.76 -27.56 -2.10
N ALA A 56 -26.09 -28.61 -2.85
CA ALA A 56 -26.33 -29.95 -2.33
C ALA A 56 -25.11 -30.45 -1.52
N PRO A 57 -25.31 -31.32 -0.52
CA PRO A 57 -24.20 -31.87 0.26
C PRO A 57 -23.18 -32.57 -0.66
N PRO A 58 -21.87 -32.41 -0.44
CA PRO A 58 -20.89 -33.18 -1.18
C PRO A 58 -21.07 -34.66 -0.86
N GLU A 59 -21.33 -35.48 -1.88
CA GLU A 59 -21.10 -36.92 -1.81
C GLU A 59 -19.65 -37.15 -1.38
N GLN A 60 -19.48 -37.98 -0.35
CA GLN A 60 -18.17 -38.42 0.10
C GLN A 60 -17.49 -39.20 -1.03
N PRO A 61 -16.28 -38.82 -1.48
CA PRO A 61 -15.51 -39.67 -2.37
C PRO A 61 -15.21 -40.98 -1.65
N GLY A 62 -15.56 -42.09 -2.32
CA GLY A 62 -15.21 -43.43 -1.90
C GLY A 62 -13.72 -43.52 -1.62
N THR A 63 -13.41 -44.25 -0.55
CA THR A 63 -12.09 -44.78 -0.25
C THR A 63 -11.61 -45.59 -1.45
N ASP A 64 -10.60 -45.10 -2.17
CA ASP A 64 -9.63 -45.86 -2.96
C ASP A 64 -8.72 -44.86 -3.71
N ASP A 65 -7.70 -44.34 -3.03
CA ASP A 65 -6.53 -43.75 -3.70
C ASP A 65 -5.29 -44.46 -3.15
N PRO A 66 -4.49 -45.16 -3.99
CA PRO A 66 -3.34 -45.94 -3.54
C PRO A 66 -2.33 -45.09 -2.78
N ASP A 67 -1.88 -45.63 -1.65
CA ASP A 67 -0.85 -45.12 -0.75
C ASP A 67 0.24 -44.31 -1.48
N LEU A 68 0.10 -43.00 -1.41
CA LEU A 68 1.23 -42.07 -1.49
C LEU A 68 1.91 -42.05 -0.11
N ASP A 69 2.38 -43.20 0.34
CA ASP A 69 3.17 -43.35 1.56
C ASP A 69 4.61 -42.92 1.24
N PHE A 70 4.81 -41.60 1.32
CA PHE A 70 6.15 -41.06 1.38
C PHE A 70 6.69 -41.38 2.77
N ASP A 71 7.63 -42.32 2.86
CA ASP A 71 8.45 -42.61 4.05
C ASP A 71 9.26 -41.36 4.44
N ILE A 72 8.59 -40.39 5.04
CA ILE A 72 9.22 -39.26 5.72
C ILE A 72 9.67 -39.83 7.06
N PRO A 73 10.99 -39.91 7.35
CA PRO A 73 11.45 -40.42 8.63
C PRO A 73 10.73 -39.64 9.73
N ALA A 74 10.00 -40.36 10.59
CA ALA A 74 9.21 -39.82 11.68
C ALA A 74 10.10 -39.19 12.75
N THR A 75 10.75 -38.09 12.40
CA THR A 75 11.20 -37.12 13.38
C THR A 75 9.93 -36.39 13.75
N ALA A 76 9.23 -36.89 14.78
CA ALA A 76 8.07 -36.23 15.35
C ALA A 76 8.51 -34.83 15.78
N ALA A 77 8.34 -33.85 14.90
CA ALA A 77 8.44 -32.46 15.28
C ALA A 77 7.46 -32.28 16.44
N PRO A 78 7.85 -31.60 17.54
CA PRO A 78 6.95 -31.40 18.67
C PRO A 78 5.61 -30.86 18.15
N GLN A 79 4.48 -31.43 18.58
CA GLN A 79 3.13 -31.00 18.16
C GLN A 79 2.94 -29.47 18.26
N GLN A 80 3.64 -28.83 19.19
CA GLN A 80 3.71 -27.38 19.39
C GLN A 80 4.43 -26.62 18.25
N ALA A 81 5.43 -27.23 17.62
CA ALA A 81 6.15 -26.66 16.47
C ALA A 81 5.30 -26.70 15.19
N VAL A 82 4.41 -27.69 15.05
CA VAL A 82 3.47 -27.78 13.91
C VAL A 82 2.34 -26.76 14.07
N SER A 83 1.73 -26.68 15.26
CA SER A 83 0.62 -25.73 15.51
C SER A 83 1.04 -24.26 15.43
N SER A 84 2.26 -23.92 15.88
CA SER A 84 2.81 -22.57 15.74
C SER A 84 3.09 -22.22 14.26
N GLN A 85 3.58 -23.16 13.46
CA GLN A 85 3.77 -22.96 12.02
C GLN A 85 2.44 -22.71 11.29
N ASP A 86 1.40 -23.48 11.60
CA ASP A 86 0.06 -23.31 11.00
C ASP A 86 -0.56 -21.95 11.33
N SER A 87 -0.40 -21.49 12.58
CA SER A 87 -0.87 -20.17 13.01
C SER A 87 -0.13 -19.01 12.31
N HIS A 88 1.18 -19.17 12.07
CA HIS A 88 1.98 -18.18 11.35
C HIS A 88 1.58 -18.09 9.87
N LEU A 89 1.29 -19.25 9.25
CA LEU A 89 0.86 -19.32 7.86
C LEU A 89 -0.54 -18.73 7.67
N SER A 90 -1.48 -19.00 8.58
CA SER A 90 -2.84 -18.45 8.52
C SER A 90 -2.84 -16.93 8.71
N LEU A 91 -2.10 -16.40 9.70
CA LEU A 91 -1.93 -14.96 9.91
C LEU A 91 -1.32 -14.28 8.67
N ARG A 92 -0.24 -14.86 8.12
CA ARG A 92 0.41 -14.32 6.93
C ARG A 92 -0.55 -14.28 5.73
N ARG A 93 -1.35 -15.33 5.55
CA ARG A 93 -2.37 -15.37 4.48
C ARG A 93 -3.42 -14.28 4.67
N GLY A 94 -3.90 -14.09 5.89
CA GLY A 94 -4.82 -12.99 6.22
C GLY A 94 -4.22 -11.61 5.93
N MET A 95 -2.99 -11.36 6.37
CA MET A 95 -2.30 -10.08 6.10
C MET A 95 -2.04 -9.86 4.61
N LEU A 96 -1.74 -10.93 3.85
CA LEU A 96 -1.55 -10.85 2.40
C LEU A 96 -2.86 -10.51 1.68
N VAL A 97 -3.96 -11.17 2.04
CA VAL A 97 -5.30 -10.86 1.50
C VAL A 97 -5.68 -9.43 1.85
N GLY A 98 -5.45 -8.99 3.08
CA GLY A 98 -5.67 -7.61 3.51
C GLY A 98 -4.82 -6.61 2.72
N HIS A 99 -3.54 -6.90 2.50
CA HIS A 99 -2.63 -6.05 1.71
C HIS A 99 -3.10 -5.94 0.26
N GLN A 100 -3.59 -7.02 -0.34
CA GLN A 100 -4.16 -7.02 -1.69
C GLN A 100 -5.44 -6.19 -1.75
N ALA A 101 -6.39 -6.41 -0.83
CA ALA A 101 -7.65 -5.69 -0.77
C ALA A 101 -7.43 -4.18 -0.58
N LEU A 102 -6.58 -3.81 0.39
CA LEU A 102 -6.21 -2.40 0.59
C LEU A 102 -5.41 -1.84 -0.58
N GLY A 103 -4.59 -2.66 -1.25
CA GLY A 103 -3.87 -2.27 -2.46
C GLY A 103 -4.78 -1.86 -3.62
N PHE A 104 -5.87 -2.59 -3.86
CA PHE A 104 -6.91 -2.19 -4.82
C PHE A 104 -7.58 -0.88 -4.41
N GLY A 105 -7.97 -0.75 -3.14
CA GLY A 105 -8.60 0.46 -2.61
C GLY A 105 -7.68 1.69 -2.71
N LEU A 106 -6.40 1.51 -2.41
CA LEU A 106 -5.36 2.53 -2.55
C LEU A 106 -5.23 3.00 -3.99
N LEU A 107 -5.12 2.07 -4.96
CA LEU A 107 -5.00 2.43 -6.37
C LEU A 107 -6.23 3.22 -6.86
N ALA A 108 -7.43 2.80 -6.47
CA ALA A 108 -8.66 3.50 -6.83
C ALA A 108 -8.75 4.90 -6.20
N THR A 109 -8.39 5.02 -4.92
CA THR A 109 -8.43 6.29 -4.18
C THR A 109 -7.38 7.26 -4.72
N ASP A 110 -6.18 6.78 -5.04
CA ASP A 110 -5.10 7.58 -5.60
C ASP A 110 -5.40 8.06 -7.04
N LEU A 111 -6.04 7.21 -7.86
CA LEU A 111 -6.56 7.63 -9.16
C LEU A 111 -7.58 8.76 -9.01
N ALA A 112 -8.54 8.62 -8.09
CA ALA A 112 -9.52 9.65 -7.82
C ALA A 112 -8.86 10.94 -7.31
N ALA A 113 -7.91 10.83 -6.37
CA ALA A 113 -7.13 11.96 -5.87
C ALA A 113 -6.38 12.69 -6.99
N THR A 114 -5.81 11.95 -7.94
CA THR A 114 -5.08 12.48 -9.10
C THR A 114 -6.01 13.24 -10.04
N ILE A 115 -7.16 12.65 -10.41
CA ILE A 115 -8.16 13.31 -11.28
C ILE A 115 -8.69 14.58 -10.63
N VAL A 116 -9.14 14.49 -9.38
CA VAL A 116 -9.69 15.66 -8.65
C VAL A 116 -8.59 16.69 -8.37
N GLY A 117 -7.34 16.27 -8.17
CA GLY A 117 -6.18 17.15 -8.04
C GLY A 117 -5.88 17.95 -9.29
N GLN A 118 -5.99 17.34 -10.47
CA GLN A 118 -5.88 18.05 -11.75
C GLN A 118 -7.01 19.08 -11.93
N LEU A 119 -8.25 18.70 -11.60
CA LEU A 119 -9.40 19.61 -11.65
C LEU A 119 -9.21 20.79 -10.68
N ASN A 120 -8.73 20.51 -9.48
CA ASN A 120 -8.41 21.53 -8.48
C ASN A 120 -7.29 22.47 -8.94
N TYR A 121 -6.21 21.93 -9.50
CA TYR A 121 -5.13 22.73 -10.06
C TYR A 121 -5.64 23.66 -11.18
N ASN A 122 -6.46 23.12 -12.09
CA ASN A 122 -7.05 23.89 -13.17
C ASN A 122 -7.96 25.00 -12.65
N ASP A 123 -8.83 24.71 -11.69
CA ASP A 123 -9.70 25.71 -11.06
C ASP A 123 -8.89 26.83 -10.39
N HIS A 124 -7.82 26.51 -9.67
CA HIS A 124 -7.03 27.51 -8.94
C HIS A 124 -6.07 28.35 -9.80
N PHE A 125 -5.49 27.78 -10.87
CA PHE A 125 -4.35 28.40 -11.56
C PHE A 125 -4.50 28.56 -13.07
N VAL A 126 -5.47 27.89 -13.68
CA VAL A 126 -5.68 27.92 -15.14
C VAL A 126 -7.00 28.61 -15.48
N SER A 127 -8.02 28.42 -14.64
CA SER A 127 -9.27 29.13 -14.76
C SER A 127 -9.06 30.62 -14.46
N GLY A 128 -9.73 31.50 -15.20
CA GLY A 128 -9.63 32.95 -14.97
C GLY A 128 -10.29 33.43 -13.68
N ALA A 129 -11.03 32.55 -12.97
CA ALA A 129 -11.76 32.87 -11.75
C ALA A 129 -11.81 31.62 -10.83
N PRO A 130 -10.92 31.53 -9.82
CA PRO A 130 -10.88 30.39 -8.90
C PRO A 130 -12.19 30.24 -8.12
N THR A 131 -12.80 29.06 -8.15
CA THR A 131 -14.05 28.78 -7.45
C THR A 131 -13.87 27.97 -6.16
N GLY A 132 -12.74 27.27 -6.02
CA GLY A 132 -12.44 26.37 -4.90
C GLY A 132 -13.25 25.07 -4.90
N ARG A 133 -14.05 24.81 -5.94
CA ARG A 133 -15.06 23.74 -5.94
C ARG A 133 -14.51 22.33 -5.76
N TYR A 134 -13.24 22.10 -6.09
CA TYR A 134 -12.57 20.81 -6.00
C TYR A 134 -11.64 20.69 -4.79
N GLN A 135 -11.45 21.77 -4.03
CA GLN A 135 -10.43 21.85 -2.98
C GLN A 135 -10.71 20.88 -1.84
N SER A 136 -11.96 20.83 -1.35
CA SER A 136 -12.36 19.94 -0.27
C SER A 136 -12.27 18.47 -0.68
N ALA A 137 -12.80 18.13 -1.85
CA ALA A 137 -12.78 16.77 -2.39
C ALA A 137 -11.34 16.27 -2.60
N HIS A 138 -10.48 17.09 -3.22
CA HIS A 138 -9.07 16.74 -3.41
C HIS A 138 -8.37 16.52 -2.06
N ARG A 139 -8.57 17.41 -1.09
CA ARG A 139 -7.96 17.28 0.24
C ARG A 139 -8.41 16.01 0.97
N THR A 140 -9.69 15.68 0.92
CA THR A 140 -10.22 14.46 1.54
C THR A 140 -9.65 13.21 0.88
N LEU A 141 -9.64 13.16 -0.45
CA LEU A 141 -9.06 12.04 -1.20
C LEU A 141 -7.56 11.90 -0.93
N ALA A 142 -6.82 13.01 -0.88
CA ALA A 142 -5.39 12.99 -0.57
C ALA A 142 -5.11 12.37 0.81
N TRP A 143 -5.85 12.77 1.85
CA TRP A 143 -5.67 12.18 3.19
C TRP A 143 -6.14 10.73 3.26
N ALA A 144 -7.21 10.37 2.55
CA ALA A 144 -7.66 8.99 2.45
C ALA A 144 -6.60 8.11 1.76
N THR A 145 -5.98 8.60 0.68
CA THR A 145 -4.86 7.93 0.00
C THR A 145 -3.69 7.72 0.94
N VAL A 146 -3.23 8.76 1.65
CA VAL A 146 -2.09 8.64 2.59
C VAL A 146 -2.41 7.64 3.71
N GLY A 147 -3.60 7.71 4.31
CA GLY A 147 -4.02 6.76 5.35
C GLY A 147 -4.05 5.31 4.85
N THR A 148 -4.63 5.10 3.66
CA THR A 148 -4.72 3.77 3.04
C THR A 148 -3.34 3.25 2.65
N PHE A 149 -2.45 4.12 2.16
CA PHE A 149 -1.05 3.79 1.82
C PHE A 149 -0.30 3.28 3.05
N VAL A 150 -0.39 4.00 4.17
CA VAL A 150 0.23 3.60 5.43
C VAL A 150 -0.34 2.28 5.93
N ALA A 151 -1.66 2.09 5.93
CA ALA A 151 -2.29 0.84 6.35
C ALA A 151 -1.84 -0.35 5.49
N THR A 152 -1.80 -0.16 4.17
CA THR A 152 -1.35 -1.17 3.20
C THR A 152 0.12 -1.54 3.43
N GLY A 153 0.99 -0.54 3.61
CA GLY A 153 2.40 -0.72 3.91
C GLY A 153 2.65 -1.39 5.27
N ALA A 154 1.87 -1.06 6.29
CA ALA A 154 1.95 -1.68 7.61
C ALA A 154 1.70 -3.19 7.53
N LEU A 155 0.68 -3.63 6.78
CA LEU A 155 0.45 -5.06 6.55
C LEU A 155 1.65 -5.74 5.89
N ALA A 156 2.39 -5.05 5.01
CA ALA A 156 3.59 -5.62 4.40
C ALA A 156 4.78 -5.70 5.37
N VAL A 157 5.00 -4.67 6.19
CA VAL A 157 6.14 -4.59 7.12
C VAL A 157 6.01 -5.58 8.28
N PHE A 158 4.80 -5.71 8.82
CA PHE A 158 4.51 -6.58 9.96
C PHE A 158 4.18 -8.03 9.56
N ALA A 159 4.07 -8.34 8.27
CA ALA A 159 3.81 -9.71 7.83
C ALA A 159 4.94 -10.67 8.25
N PRO A 160 4.61 -11.90 8.67
CA PRO A 160 5.61 -12.95 8.91
C PRO A 160 6.50 -13.21 7.70
N SER A 161 7.78 -13.49 7.95
CA SER A 161 8.81 -13.67 6.91
C SER A 161 8.39 -14.69 5.85
N PRO A 162 8.56 -14.39 4.56
CA PRO A 162 8.24 -15.33 3.51
C PRO A 162 9.22 -16.54 3.52
N PRO A 163 8.76 -17.73 3.13
CA PRO A 163 9.65 -18.84 2.83
C PRO A 163 10.69 -18.46 1.77
N ARG A 164 11.88 -19.05 1.86
CA ARG A 164 12.95 -18.84 0.87
C ARG A 164 12.44 -19.27 -0.52
N ARG A 165 12.61 -18.41 -1.52
CA ARG A 165 12.28 -18.71 -2.92
C ARG A 165 13.52 -18.58 -3.79
N VAL A 166 13.62 -19.47 -4.78
CA VAL A 166 14.57 -19.35 -5.88
C VAL A 166 13.87 -18.59 -7.01
N SER A 167 14.33 -17.40 -7.37
CA SER A 167 13.78 -16.63 -8.49
C SER A 167 14.32 -17.18 -9.81
N GLN A 168 13.43 -17.46 -10.76
CA GLN A 168 13.77 -17.78 -12.15
C GLN A 168 13.06 -16.73 -13.03
N GLY A 169 13.80 -15.95 -13.83
CA GLY A 169 13.25 -14.92 -14.72
C GLY A 169 13.14 -13.50 -14.12
N PHE A 170 12.29 -12.67 -14.73
CA PHE A 170 12.08 -11.27 -14.33
C PHE A 170 11.50 -11.17 -12.90
N ASP A 171 12.19 -10.43 -12.02
CA ASP A 171 11.79 -10.28 -10.63
C ASP A 171 10.72 -9.21 -10.44
N ARG A 172 9.47 -9.63 -10.62
CA ARG A 172 8.26 -8.82 -10.37
C ARG A 172 8.18 -8.29 -8.93
N ILE A 173 8.70 -9.04 -7.96
CA ILE A 173 8.69 -8.63 -6.55
C ILE A 173 9.70 -7.50 -6.34
N ALA A 174 10.88 -7.58 -6.95
CA ALA A 174 11.83 -6.48 -6.94
C ALA A 174 11.23 -5.24 -7.59
N LEU A 175 10.58 -5.35 -8.76
CA LEU A 175 9.91 -4.22 -9.39
C LEU A 175 8.87 -3.58 -8.46
N HIS A 176 7.98 -4.38 -7.87
CA HIS A 176 7.00 -3.90 -6.90
C HIS A 176 7.66 -3.12 -5.76
N LYS A 177 8.74 -3.65 -5.17
CA LYS A 177 9.46 -2.99 -4.07
C LYS A 177 10.09 -1.66 -4.49
N TRP A 178 10.71 -1.59 -5.67
CA TRP A 178 11.29 -0.34 -6.18
C TRP A 178 10.21 0.70 -6.45
N CYS A 179 9.08 0.28 -7.02
CA CYS A 179 7.91 1.13 -7.21
C CYS A 179 7.33 1.61 -5.88
N MET A 180 7.18 0.75 -4.87
CA MET A 180 6.68 1.15 -3.55
C MET A 180 7.65 2.06 -2.80
N ALA A 181 8.96 1.86 -2.94
CA ALA A 181 9.95 2.79 -2.39
C ALA A 181 9.82 4.19 -3.03
N SER A 182 9.67 4.22 -4.36
CA SER A 182 9.47 5.46 -5.12
C SER A 182 8.15 6.14 -4.74
N ALA A 183 7.06 5.38 -4.68
CA ALA A 183 5.74 5.86 -4.27
C ALA A 183 5.76 6.40 -2.83
N THR A 184 6.50 5.77 -1.91
CA THR A 184 6.59 6.27 -0.53
C THR A 184 7.29 7.62 -0.47
N ALA A 185 8.41 7.77 -1.17
CA ALA A 185 9.12 9.05 -1.27
C ALA A 185 8.22 10.13 -1.89
N ALA A 186 7.50 9.78 -2.95
CA ALA A 186 6.57 10.69 -3.62
C ALA A 186 5.37 11.06 -2.74
N MET A 187 4.84 10.14 -1.93
CA MET A 187 3.73 10.38 -0.99
C MET A 187 4.14 11.40 0.10
N VAL A 188 5.35 11.28 0.64
CA VAL A 188 5.90 12.27 1.58
C VAL A 188 6.05 13.63 0.89
N ALA A 189 6.57 13.65 -0.34
CA ALA A 189 6.67 14.88 -1.12
C ALA A 189 5.30 15.50 -1.43
N GLN A 190 4.26 14.69 -1.73
CA GLN A 190 2.89 15.15 -1.93
C GLN A 190 2.35 15.87 -0.70
N ALA A 191 2.47 15.26 0.49
CA ALA A 191 2.03 15.88 1.74
C ALA A 191 2.74 17.23 1.98
N ALA A 192 4.06 17.25 1.83
CA ALA A 192 4.86 18.47 2.00
C ALA A 192 4.49 19.57 0.99
N LEU A 193 4.40 19.23 -0.30
CA LEU A 193 4.06 20.15 -1.37
C LEU A 193 2.61 20.65 -1.28
N GLY A 194 1.67 19.81 -0.83
CA GLY A 194 0.28 20.19 -0.60
C GLY A 194 0.17 21.25 0.50
N MET A 195 0.80 21.00 1.65
CA MET A 195 0.89 22.00 2.73
C MET A 195 1.62 23.28 2.29
N ALA A 196 2.72 23.13 1.54
CA ALA A 196 3.50 24.25 1.04
C ALA A 196 2.72 25.12 0.05
N THR A 197 1.86 24.52 -0.79
CA THR A 197 0.99 25.23 -1.73
C THR A 197 -0.10 25.99 -0.98
N ALA A 198 -0.77 25.35 -0.02
CA ALA A 198 -1.80 25.98 0.81
C ALA A 198 -1.23 27.16 1.62
N GLY A 199 -0.06 27.01 2.23
CA GLY A 199 0.60 28.09 3.00
C GLY A 199 1.15 29.24 2.14
N ARG A 200 1.04 29.15 0.81
CA ARG A 200 1.48 30.17 -0.15
C ARG A 200 0.31 30.85 -0.86
N GLU A 201 -0.91 30.69 -0.37
CA GLU A 201 -2.08 31.31 -0.97
C GLU A 201 -1.90 32.83 -1.18
N GLY A 202 -2.15 33.29 -2.40
CA GLY A 202 -1.98 34.70 -2.80
C GLY A 202 -0.54 35.12 -3.12
N ARG A 203 0.44 34.22 -3.04
CA ARG A 203 1.83 34.52 -3.41
C ARG A 203 2.10 34.22 -4.89
N LEU A 204 3.00 35.00 -5.50
CA LEU A 204 3.38 34.85 -6.91
C LEU A 204 3.92 33.44 -7.25
N ASN A 205 4.63 32.79 -6.31
CA ASN A 205 5.20 31.46 -6.51
C ASN A 205 4.26 30.31 -6.11
N GLN A 206 3.00 30.58 -5.76
CA GLN A 206 2.04 29.53 -5.38
C GLN A 206 1.82 28.56 -6.54
N GLN A 207 1.68 29.07 -7.77
CA GLN A 207 1.44 28.27 -8.95
C GLN A 207 2.63 27.32 -9.24
N ASP A 208 3.86 27.75 -9.03
CA ASP A 208 5.04 26.92 -9.28
C ASP A 208 5.11 25.73 -8.31
N VAL A 209 4.80 25.97 -7.03
CA VAL A 209 4.70 24.89 -6.04
C VAL A 209 3.51 23.98 -6.35
N GLY A 210 2.38 24.54 -6.79
CA GLY A 210 1.21 23.79 -7.24
C GLY A 210 1.49 22.91 -8.46
N LYS A 211 2.29 23.38 -9.43
CA LYS A 211 2.76 22.60 -10.58
C LYS A 211 3.66 21.45 -10.14
N ALA A 212 4.60 21.71 -9.23
CA ALA A 212 5.46 20.67 -8.69
C ALA A 212 4.63 19.60 -7.95
N HIS A 213 3.64 20.02 -7.16
CA HIS A 213 2.69 19.11 -6.52
C HIS A 213 1.94 18.26 -7.56
N LEU A 214 1.44 18.85 -8.64
CA LEU A 214 0.73 18.14 -9.69
C LEU A 214 1.60 17.08 -10.39
N VAL A 215 2.83 17.44 -10.78
CA VAL A 215 3.77 16.51 -11.44
C VAL A 215 4.11 15.32 -10.54
N ILE A 216 4.40 15.59 -9.26
CA ILE A 216 4.68 14.52 -8.30
C ILE A 216 3.41 13.68 -8.05
N GLY A 217 2.21 14.24 -8.16
CA GLY A 217 0.95 13.50 -8.04
C GLY A 217 0.83 12.44 -9.14
N TYR A 218 1.02 12.83 -10.40
CA TYR A 218 1.05 11.88 -11.52
C TYR A 218 2.17 10.84 -11.39
N PHE A 219 3.35 11.23 -10.91
CA PHE A 219 4.43 10.28 -10.65
C PHE A 219 4.06 9.27 -9.57
N THR A 220 3.42 9.71 -8.48
CA THR A 220 2.95 8.85 -7.39
C THR A 220 1.97 7.81 -7.93
N PHE A 221 0.97 8.25 -8.71
CA PHE A 221 0.01 7.37 -9.35
C PHE A 221 0.67 6.36 -10.29
N ALA A 222 1.59 6.82 -11.14
CA ALA A 222 2.31 5.92 -12.05
C ALA A 222 3.13 4.86 -11.29
N ALA A 223 3.84 5.26 -10.23
CA ALA A 223 4.61 4.34 -9.41
C ALA A 223 3.70 3.31 -8.71
N LEU A 224 2.56 3.75 -8.17
CA LEU A 224 1.56 2.87 -7.56
C LEU A 224 0.96 1.90 -8.59
N ALA A 225 0.55 2.39 -9.75
CA ALA A 225 -0.06 1.59 -10.80
C ALA A 225 0.90 0.53 -11.36
N ILE A 226 2.16 0.90 -11.62
CA ILE A 226 3.19 -0.05 -12.09
C ILE A 226 3.50 -1.08 -11.01
N GLY A 227 3.71 -0.63 -9.77
CA GLY A 227 4.02 -1.52 -8.66
C GLY A 227 2.87 -2.50 -8.37
N PHE A 228 1.63 -2.04 -8.44
CA PHE A 228 0.44 -2.86 -8.33
C PHE A 228 0.33 -3.86 -9.49
N GLY A 229 0.40 -3.38 -10.73
CA GLY A 229 0.28 -4.19 -11.94
C GLY A 229 1.35 -5.28 -12.05
N SER A 230 2.55 -5.04 -11.53
CA SER A 230 3.64 -6.03 -11.51
C SER A 230 3.33 -7.31 -10.73
N LEU A 231 2.32 -7.31 -9.85
CA LEU A 231 1.94 -8.49 -9.06
C LEU A 231 0.59 -9.10 -9.47
N VAL A 232 -0.16 -8.44 -10.35
CA VAL A 232 -1.47 -8.91 -10.84
C VAL A 232 -1.36 -9.68 -12.16
N PHE A 233 -0.34 -9.38 -12.97
CA PHE A 233 -0.09 -9.99 -14.28
C PHE A 233 1.31 -10.61 -14.35
#